data_AF-A0AAU3DAK4-F1
#
_entry.id   AF-A0AAU3DAK4-F1
#
_cell.length_a   1.000
_cell.length_b   1.000
_cell.length_c   1.000
_cell.angle_alpha   90.00
_cell.angle_beta   90.00
_cell.angle_gamma   90.00
#
_symmetry.space_group_name_H-M   'P 1'
#
loop_
_entity.id
_entity.type
_entity.pdbx_description
1 polymer ?
#
loop_
_entity_poly.entity_id
_entity_poly.type
_entity_poly.pdbx_seq_one_letter_code
_entity_poly.pdbx_strand_id
1 'polypeptide(L)'
;MLALTHLALLGLAGYRGTQLAVHDTILDPLRDRIINWQEQRPTSTLRDLVVSLISCVYCMGWWVSGALLLTYLLATGRFHDAPLVVHGVEWLAVAGLAVLLNRVDDTLGRVHG
;
A
#
# COMPACT_ATOMS: atom_id res chain seq x y z
N MET A 1 -20.97 5.34 1.88
CA MET A 1 -20.07 5.66 0.75
C MET A 1 -19.31 6.92 1.07
N LEU A 2 -17.98 6.87 0.95
CA LEU A 2 -17.12 8.02 1.18
C LEU A 2 -17.27 9.09 0.09
N ALA A 3 -17.18 10.36 0.48
CA ALA A 3 -17.13 11.46 -0.48
C ALA A 3 -15.83 11.40 -1.29
N LEU A 4 -15.89 11.88 -2.53
CA LEU A 4 -14.75 11.87 -3.47
C LEU A 4 -13.50 12.53 -2.87
N THR A 5 -13.67 13.59 -2.09
CA THR A 5 -12.57 14.29 -1.39
C THR A 5 -11.83 13.39 -0.41
N HIS A 6 -12.55 12.53 0.33
CA HIS A 6 -11.93 11.59 1.26
C HIS A 6 -11.18 10.49 0.53
N LEU A 7 -11.73 9.97 -0.57
CA LEU A 7 -11.03 8.98 -1.40
C LEU A 7 -9.75 9.57 -2.01
N ALA A 8 -9.79 10.84 -2.44
CA ALA A 8 -8.61 11.53 -2.96
C ALA A 8 -7.52 11.71 -1.89
N LEU A 9 -7.90 12.17 -0.69
CA LEU A 9 -6.98 12.32 0.44
C LEU A 9 -6.39 10.98 0.89
N LEU A 10 -7.21 9.92 0.95
CA LEU A 10 -6.74 8.58 1.28
C LEU A 10 -5.81 8.02 0.21
N GLY A 11 -6.06 8.28 -1.08
CA GLY A 11 -5.15 7.89 -2.15
C GLY A 11 -3.81 8.62 -2.10
N LEU A 12 -3.82 9.92 -1.79
CA LEU A 12 -2.60 10.70 -1.53
C LEU A 12 -1.83 10.17 -0.31
N ALA A 13 -2.54 9.85 0.77
CA ALA A 13 -1.97 9.23 1.95
C ALA A 13 -1.40 7.84 1.63
N GLY A 14 -2.09 7.06 0.79
CA GLY A 14 -1.63 5.77 0.28
C GLY A 14 -0.34 5.90 -0.54
N TYR A 15 -0.26 6.88 -1.43
CA TYR A 15 0.97 7.20 -2.18
C TYR A 15 2.14 7.49 -1.22
N ARG A 16 1.96 8.43 -0.28
CA ARG A 16 3.01 8.77 0.70
C ARG A 16 3.37 7.60 1.62
N GLY A 17 2.38 6.85 2.09
CA GLY A 17 2.61 5.66 2.92
C GLY A 17 3.38 4.59 2.16
N THR A 18 3.13 4.42 0.86
CA THR A 18 3.88 3.46 0.02
C THR A 18 5.33 3.93 -0.18
N GLN A 19 5.53 5.23 -0.39
CA GLN A 19 6.87 5.81 -0.48
C GLN A 19 7.64 5.60 0.83
N LEU A 20 7.03 5.86 1.98
CA LEU A 20 7.63 5.56 3.29
C LEU A 20 7.90 4.06 3.47
N ALA A 21 6.99 3.20 3.00
CA ALA A 21 7.12 1.77 3.19
C ALA A 21 8.20 1.11 2.31
N VAL A 22 8.48 1.69 1.14
CA VAL A 22 9.31 1.06 0.11
C VAL A 22 10.61 1.81 -0.16
N HIS A 23 10.61 3.14 -0.07
CA HIS A 23 11.76 3.98 -0.40
C HIS A 23 12.44 4.57 0.85
N ASP A 24 11.78 4.55 2.01
CA ASP A 24 12.40 5.07 3.24
C ASP A 24 13.23 3.99 3.94
N THR A 25 14.49 4.35 4.20
CA THR A 25 15.49 3.50 4.88
C THR A 25 15.08 3.03 6.28
N ILE A 26 14.03 3.64 6.85
CA ILE A 26 13.46 3.27 8.15
C ILE A 26 13.05 1.79 8.19
N LEU A 27 12.59 1.22 7.07
CA LEU A 27 12.15 -0.17 7.00
C LEU A 27 13.24 -1.14 6.51
N ASP A 28 14.42 -0.65 6.13
CA ASP A 28 15.54 -1.49 5.65
C ASP A 28 15.95 -2.57 6.67
N PRO A 29 16.12 -2.28 7.98
CA PRO A 29 16.51 -3.31 8.94
C PRO A 29 15.47 -4.42 9.08
N LEU A 30 14.19 -4.08 8.91
CA LEU A 30 13.10 -5.05 8.97
C LEU A 30 13.06 -5.87 7.67
N ARG A 31 13.25 -5.21 6.52
CA ARG A 31 13.32 -5.86 5.20
C ARG A 31 14.47 -6.86 5.15
N ASP A 32 15.66 -6.47 5.59
CA ASP A 32 16.84 -7.34 5.67
C ASP A 32 16.58 -8.54 6.58
N ARG A 33 15.91 -8.34 7.71
CA ARG A 33 15.54 -9.43 8.61
C ARG A 33 14.57 -10.42 7.97
N ILE A 34 13.63 -9.94 7.16
CA ILE A 34 12.66 -10.80 6.46
C ILE A 34 13.35 -11.56 5.31
N ILE A 35 14.26 -10.91 4.58
CA ILE A 35 15.07 -11.56 3.54
C ILE A 35 15.94 -12.65 4.16
N ASN A 36 16.70 -12.33 5.21
CA ASN A 36 17.52 -13.31 5.94
C ASN A 36 16.70 -14.46 6.52
N TRP A 37 15.45 -14.22 6.89
CA TRP A 37 14.51 -15.27 7.32
C TRP A 37 14.05 -16.15 6.14
N GLN A 38 13.83 -15.59 4.95
CA GLN A 38 13.53 -16.36 3.75
C GLN A 38 14.73 -17.24 3.34
N GLU A 39 15.94 -16.71 3.41
CA GLU A 39 17.18 -17.43 3.08
C GLU A 39 17.40 -18.67 3.95
N GLN A 40 16.91 -18.68 5.19
CA GLN A 40 16.97 -19.85 6.06
C GLN A 40 16.11 -21.04 5.54
N ARG A 41 15.11 -20.79 4.68
CA ARG A 41 14.28 -21.83 4.04
C ARG A 41 13.83 -21.39 2.64
N PRO A 42 14.70 -21.46 1.63
CA PRO A 42 14.45 -20.89 0.31
C PRO A 42 13.38 -21.64 -0.49
N THR A 43 13.06 -22.89 -0.14
CA THR A 43 12.05 -23.72 -0.82
C THR A 43 10.62 -23.48 -0.32
N SER A 44 10.41 -22.60 0.67
CA SER A 44 9.10 -22.37 1.25
C SER A 44 8.30 -21.32 0.47
N THR A 45 7.25 -21.77 -0.22
CA THR A 45 6.34 -20.91 -1.01
C THR A 45 5.72 -19.77 -0.19
N LEU A 46 5.43 -20.00 1.09
CA LEU A 46 4.88 -18.97 1.98
C LEU A 46 5.89 -17.84 2.26
N ARG A 47 7.17 -18.18 2.44
CA ARG A 47 8.22 -17.17 2.66
C ARG A 47 8.46 -16.34 1.41
N ASP A 48 8.42 -17.01 0.26
CA ASP A 48 8.60 -16.38 -1.04
C ASP A 48 7.46 -15.40 -1.38
N LEU A 49 6.21 -15.79 -1.09
CA LEU A 49 5.06 -14.89 -1.21
C LEU A 49 5.19 -13.65 -0.32
N VAL A 50 5.66 -13.81 0.93
CA VAL A 50 5.88 -12.67 1.83
C VAL A 50 6.92 -11.74 1.25
N VAL A 51 8.10 -12.25 0.84
CA VAL A 51 9.16 -11.43 0.25
C VAL A 51 8.69 -10.72 -1.02
N SER A 52 7.96 -11.41 -1.89
CA SER A 52 7.35 -10.81 -3.10
C SER A 52 6.38 -9.67 -2.75
N LEU A 53 5.56 -9.85 -1.71
CA LEU A 53 4.59 -8.85 -1.24
C LEU A 53 5.24 -7.53 -0.82
N ILE A 54 6.33 -7.61 -0.05
CA ILE A 54 7.08 -6.44 0.46
C ILE A 54 8.01 -5.83 -0.58
N SER A 55 8.40 -6.59 -1.61
CA SER A 55 9.34 -6.12 -2.64
C SER A 55 8.66 -5.35 -3.76
N CYS A 56 7.39 -5.67 -4.06
CA CYS A 56 6.64 -4.99 -5.10
C CYS A 56 5.95 -3.72 -4.57
N VAL A 57 6.31 -2.56 -5.13
CA VAL A 57 5.69 -1.25 -4.82
C VAL A 57 4.17 -1.31 -4.98
N TYR A 58 3.66 -2.01 -5.99
CA TYR A 58 2.23 -2.14 -6.24
C TYR A 58 1.54 -3.03 -5.20
N CYS A 59 2.20 -4.11 -4.76
CA CYS A 59 1.67 -4.99 -3.72
C CYS A 59 1.66 -4.29 -2.36
N MET A 60 2.75 -3.61 -2.00
CA MET A 60 2.79 -2.79 -0.79
C MET A 60 1.76 -1.67 -0.85
N GLY A 61 1.64 -0.98 -1.98
CA GLY A 61 0.64 0.07 -2.17
C GLY A 61 -0.79 -0.43 -1.95
N TRP A 62 -1.13 -1.62 -2.46
CA TRP A 62 -2.42 -2.25 -2.19
C TRP A 62 -2.70 -2.41 -0.70
N TRP A 63 -1.75 -2.97 0.06
CA TRP A 63 -1.93 -3.22 1.49
C TRP A 63 -1.91 -1.95 2.33
N VAL A 64 -1.03 -1.00 2.01
CA VAL A 64 -0.98 0.31 2.68
C VAL A 64 -2.28 1.07 2.47
N SER A 65 -2.80 1.13 1.25
CA SER A 65 -4.09 1.75 0.94
C SER A 65 -5.24 1.09 1.71
N GLY A 66 -5.24 -0.24 1.82
CA GLY A 66 -6.23 -0.98 2.59
C GLY A 66 -6.17 -0.70 4.08
N ALA A 67 -4.96 -0.73 4.66
CA ALA A 67 -4.73 -0.44 6.07
C ALA A 67 -5.14 0.99 6.43
N LEU A 68 -4.83 1.97 5.58
CA LEU A 68 -5.25 3.36 5.78
C LEU A 68 -6.76 3.53 5.68
N LEU A 69 -7.40 2.94 4.67
CA LEU A 69 -8.86 2.97 4.53
C LEU A 69 -9.54 2.33 5.74
N LEU A 70 -9.08 1.14 6.16
CA LEU A 70 -9.65 0.44 7.32
C LEU A 70 -9.47 1.26 8.60
N THR A 71 -8.27 1.80 8.83
CA THR A 71 -7.99 2.66 10.00
C THR A 71 -8.92 3.87 10.01
N TYR A 72 -9.10 4.51 8.86
CA TYR A 72 -9.99 5.66 8.72
C TYR A 72 -11.46 5.29 9.00
N LEU A 73 -11.95 4.17 8.45
CA LEU A 73 -13.32 3.70 8.68
C LEU A 73 -13.56 3.35 10.16
N LEU A 74 -12.60 2.70 10.81
CA LEU A 74 -12.69 2.34 12.23
C LEU A 74 -12.63 3.59 13.12
N ALA A 75 -11.68 4.49 12.87
CA ALA A 75 -11.49 5.71 13.67
C ALA A 75 -12.66 6.69 13.55
N THR A 76 -13.35 6.70 12.40
CA THR A 76 -14.54 7.56 12.17
C THR A 76 -15.85 6.86 12.48
N GLY A 77 -15.83 5.58 12.91
CA GLY A 77 -17.03 4.80 13.20
C GLY A 77 -17.86 4.43 11.96
N ARG A 78 -17.32 4.60 10.75
CA ARG A 78 -18.03 4.45 9.47
C ARG A 78 -17.97 3.06 8.86
N PHE A 79 -17.33 2.12 9.54
CA PHE A 79 -17.16 0.75 9.04
C PHE A 79 -18.49 0.02 8.83
N HIS A 80 -19.55 0.41 9.54
CA HIS A 80 -20.87 -0.20 9.42
C HIS A 80 -21.84 0.60 8.53
N ASP A 81 -21.39 1.72 7.94
CA ASP A 81 -22.25 2.60 7.13
C ASP A 81 -22.54 2.04 5.73
N ALA A 82 -21.77 1.06 5.27
CA ALA A 82 -21.93 0.46 3.96
C ALA A 82 -21.63 -1.06 3.96
N PRO A 83 -22.16 -1.81 2.98
CA PRO A 83 -21.79 -3.22 2.80
C PRO A 83 -20.28 -3.37 2.54
N LEU A 84 -19.72 -4.51 2.98
CA LEU A 84 -18.29 -4.84 2.77
C LEU A 84 -17.86 -4.74 1.30
N VAL A 85 -18.75 -5.08 0.36
CA VAL A 85 -18.47 -4.96 -1.08
C VAL A 85 -18.21 -3.51 -1.48
N VAL A 86 -18.92 -2.55 -0.91
CA VAL A 86 -18.71 -1.12 -1.17
C VAL A 86 -17.35 -0.67 -0.63
N HIS A 87 -16.97 -1.10 0.57
CA HIS A 87 -15.62 -0.84 1.11
C HIS A 87 -14.53 -1.50 0.26
N GLY A 88 -14.81 -2.65 -0.37
CA GLY A 88 -13.91 -3.25 -1.36
C GLY A 88 -13.70 -2.36 -2.59
N VAL A 89 -14.76 -1.71 -3.10
CA VAL A 89 -14.65 -0.74 -4.19
C VAL A 89 -13.91 0.52 -3.74
N GLU A 90 -14.16 1.00 -2.52
CA GLU A 90 -13.42 2.14 -1.93
C GLU A 90 -11.93 1.82 -1.79
N TRP A 91 -11.57 0.59 -1.40
CA TRP A 91 -10.18 0.14 -1.36
C TRP A 91 -9.54 0.17 -2.75
N LEU A 92 -10.21 -0.40 -3.76
CA LEU A 92 -9.74 -0.34 -5.14
C LEU A 92 -9.54 1.09 -5.63
N ALA A 93 -10.44 2.01 -5.29
CA ALA A 93 -10.32 3.42 -5.67
C ALA A 93 -9.09 4.09 -5.01
N VAL A 94 -8.89 3.88 -3.71
CA VAL A 94 -7.75 4.43 -2.97
C VAL A 94 -6.43 3.87 -3.51
N ALA A 95 -6.36 2.56 -3.72
CA ALA A 95 -5.17 1.89 -4.27
C ALA A 95 -4.88 2.33 -5.71
N GLY A 96 -5.93 2.44 -6.54
CA GLY A 96 -5.80 2.91 -7.93
C GLY A 96 -5.23 4.33 -8.02
N LEU A 97 -5.70 5.24 -7.16
CA LEU A 97 -5.17 6.61 -7.13
C LEU A 97 -3.72 6.64 -6.64
N ALA A 98 -3.38 5.90 -5.58
CA ALA A 98 -2.01 5.81 -5.09
C ALA A 98 -1.04 5.27 -6.15
N VAL A 99 -1.47 4.24 -6.91
CA VAL A 99 -0.69 3.66 -8.01
C VAL A 99 -0.51 4.65 -9.17
N LEU A 100 -1.56 5.36 -9.55
CA LEU A 100 -1.48 6.38 -10.60
C LEU A 100 -0.46 7.47 -10.24
N LEU A 101 -0.48 7.94 -8.99
CA LEU A 101 0.47 8.94 -8.50
C LEU A 101 1.91 8.43 -8.53
N ASN A 102 2.16 7.19 -8.07
CA ASN A 102 3.48 6.56 -8.17
C ASN A 102 3.96 6.47 -9.63
N ARG A 103 3.09 6.05 -10.56
CA ARG A 103 3.42 5.97 -12.00
C ARG A 103 3.77 7.32 -12.60
N VAL A 104 3.06 8.38 -12.22
CA VAL A 104 3.33 9.75 -12.67
C VAL A 104 4.69 10.21 -12.15
N ASP A 105 4.95 10.00 -10.86
CA ASP A 105 6.22 10.35 -10.20
C ASP A 105 7.42 9.64 -10.86
N ASP A 106 7.32 8.32 -11.06
CA ASP A 106 8.33 7.51 -11.77
C ASP A 106 8.61 8.04 -13.19
N THR A 107 7.57 8.51 -13.88
CA THR A 107 7.68 9.01 -15.25
C THR A 107 8.34 10.38 -15.28
N LEU A 108 7.95 11.28 -14.37
CA LEU A 108 8.51 12.64 -14.28
C LEU A 108 9.96 12.64 -13.76
N GLY A 109 10.30 11.73 -12.83
CA GLY A 109 11.66 11.57 -12.32
C GLY A 109 12.67 11.19 -13.40
N ARG A 110 12.27 10.36 -14.38
CA ARG A 110 13.14 9.99 -15.52
C ARG A 110 13.40 11.10 -16.53
N VAL A 111 12.57 12.13 -16.58
CA VAL A 111 12.74 13.25 -17.52
C VAL A 111 13.79 14.25 -17.01
N HIS A 112 14.10 14.22 -15.72
CA HIS A 112 15.02 15.16 -15.07
C HIS A 112 16.38 14.56 -14.66
N GLY A 113 16.63 13.27 -14.92
CA GLY A 113 17.90 12.59 -14.67
C GLY A 113 18.64 12.27 -15.95
#